data_AF-A0A9E5YE97-F1
#
_entry.id   AF-A0A9E5YE97-F1
#
_cell.length_a   1.000
_cell.length_b   1.000
_cell.length_c   1.000
_cell.angle_alpha   90.00
_cell.angle_beta   90.00
_cell.angle_gamma   90.00
#
_symmetry.space_group_name_H-M   'P 1'
#
loop_
_entity.id
_entity.type
_entity.pdbx_description
1 polymer ?
#
loop_
_entity_poly.entity_id
_entity_poly.type
_entity_poly.pdbx_seq_one_letter_code
_entity_poly.pdbx_strand_id
1 'polypeptide(L)' 'MRALLLYISDVLGHRQAARAVKQAFCKKYPQVTIREEDLFRYGNPFI' A
#
# COMPACT_ATOMS: atom_id res chain seq x y z
N MET A 1 11.69 11.41 -4.56
CA MET A 1 10.82 11.37 -3.36
C MET A 1 10.47 9.91 -3.09
N ARG A 2 10.23 9.51 -1.84
CA ARG A 2 9.85 8.13 -1.48
C ARG A 2 8.55 8.14 -0.69
N ALA A 3 7.64 7.23 -1.00
CA ALA A 3 6.37 7.07 -0.30
C ALA A 3 6.17 5.60 0.12
N LEU A 4 5.43 5.39 1.20
CA LEU A 4 5.12 4.07 1.75
C LEU A 4 3.61 3.87 1.72
N LEU A 5 3.15 2.76 1.13
CA LEU A 5 1.76 2.33 1.11
C LEU A 5 1.60 1.14 2.07
N LEU A 6 0.88 1.37 3.16
CA LEU A 6 0.65 0.37 4.21
C LEU A 6 -0.74 -0.23 4.08
N TYR A 7 -0.81 -1.56 4.03
CA TYR A 7 -2.06 -2.31 4.17
C TYR A 7 -2.20 -2.77 5.62
N ILE A 8 -3.23 -2.28 6.31
CA ILE A 8 -3.51 -2.58 7.73
C ILE A 8 -4.69 -3.53 7.93
N SER A 9 -5.34 -3.96 6.84
CA SER A 9 -6.43 -4.93 6.89
C SER A 9 -6.50 -5.77 5.61
N ASP A 10 -7.15 -6.92 5.69
CA ASP A 10 -7.48 -7.77 4.53
C ASP A 10 -8.84 -7.45 3.91
N VAL A 11 -9.40 -6.28 4.22
CA VAL A 11 -10.64 -5.84 3.60
C VAL A 11 -10.36 -5.58 2.12
N LEU A 12 -10.81 -6.52 1.28
CA LEU A 12 -10.58 -6.55 -0.17
C LEU A 12 -10.92 -5.22 -0.86
N GLY A 13 -12.02 -4.58 -0.46
CA GLY A 13 -12.43 -3.27 -0.99
C GLY A 13 -11.43 -2.14 -0.67
N HIS A 14 -10.84 -2.13 0.52
CA HIS A 14 -9.86 -1.11 0.91
C HIS A 14 -8.55 -1.28 0.11
N ARG A 15 -8.15 -2.52 -0.15
CA ARG A 15 -6.97 -2.83 -0.97
C ARG A 15 -7.15 -2.38 -2.42
N GLN A 16 -8.34 -2.58 -2.99
CA GLN A 16 -8.67 -2.10 -4.33
C GLN A 16 -8.67 -0.57 -4.40
N ALA A 17 -9.28 0.12 -3.44
CA ALA A 17 -9.26 1.58 -3.36
C ALA A 17 -7.82 2.13 -3.24
N ALA A 18 -7.01 1.55 -2.36
CA ALA A 18 -5.60 1.92 -2.21
C ALA A 18 -4.79 1.71 -3.49
N ARG A 19 -5.04 0.64 -4.25
CA ARG A 19 -4.41 0.43 -5.58
C ARG A 19 -4.81 1.50 -6.58
N ALA A 20 -6.08 1.89 -6.63
CA ALA A 20 -6.53 2.96 -7.52
C ALA A 20 -5.85 4.30 -7.18
N VAL A 21 -5.75 4.62 -5.89
CA VAL A 21 -5.01 5.81 -5.41
C VAL A 21 -3.53 5.74 -5.80
N LYS A 22 -2.89 4.58 -5.62
CA LYS A 22 -1.50 4.36 -6.03
C LYS A 22 -1.31 4.64 -7.53
N GLN A 23 -2.18 4.10 -8.38
CA GLN A 23 -2.09 4.29 -9.84
C GLN A 23 -2.22 5.76 -10.23
N ALA A 24 -3.20 6.47 -9.68
CA ALA A 24 -3.38 7.91 -9.93
C ALA A 24 -2.18 8.72 -9.43
N PHE A 25 -1.63 8.36 -8.25
CA PHE A 25 -0.48 9.02 -7.67
C PHE A 25 0.79 8.81 -8.51
N CYS A 26 1.08 7.57 -8.94
CA CYS A 26 2.21 7.27 -9.83
C CYS A 26 2.11 7.99 -11.18
N LYS A 27 0.90 8.13 -11.73
CA LYS A 27 0.68 8.87 -12.99
C LYS A 27 0.97 10.36 -12.81
N LYS A 28 0.61 10.93 -11.67
CA LYS A 28 0.83 12.35 -11.36
C LYS A 28 2.28 12.65 -10.96
N TYR A 29 2.96 11.69 -10.33
CA TYR A 29 4.31 11.85 -9.78
C TYR A 29 5.21 10.68 -10.21
N PRO A 30 5.65 10.61 -11.48
CA PRO A 30 6.43 9.48 -12.01
C PRO A 30 7.80 9.30 -11.33
N GLN A 31 8.37 10.37 -10.75
CA GLN A 31 9.63 10.36 -10.02
C GLN A 31 9.52 9.84 -8.58
N VAL A 32 8.34 9.41 -8.13
CA VAL A 32 8.14 8.90 -6.77
C VAL A 32 8.22 7.39 -6.77
N THR A 33 9.11 6.85 -5.92
CA THR A 33 9.18 5.42 -5.64
C THR A 33 8.22 5.09 -4.50
N ILE A 34 7.31 4.15 -4.73
CA ILE A 34 6.37 3.66 -3.71
C ILE A 34 6.81 2.27 -3.25
N ARG A 35 6.98 2.10 -1.94
CA ARG A 35 7.13 0.78 -1.32
C ARG A 35 5.80 0.34 -0.75
N GLU A 36 5.41 -0.91 -0.99
CA GLU A 36 4.20 -1.52 -0.43
C GLU A 36 4.58 -2.43 0.73
N GLU A 37 3.86 -2.33 1.84
CA GLU A 37 4.04 -3.20 3.00
C GLU A 37 2.67 -3.64 3.51
N ASP A 38 2.52 -4.94 3.74
CA ASP A 38 1.28 -5.54 4.22
C ASP A 38 1.42 -5.94 5.68
N LEU A 39 1.05 -5.03 6.57
CA LEU A 39 1.10 -5.24 8.02
C LEU A 39 0.06 -6.24 8.51
N PHE A 40 -0.97 -6.54 7.71
CA PHE A 40 -1.91 -7.61 8.05
C PHE A 40 -1.29 -9.00 7.86
N ARG A 41 -0.45 -9.18 6.83
CA ARG A 41 0.29 -10.44 6.61
C ARG A 41 1.45 -10.64 7.57
N TYR A 42 1.98 -9.56 8.15
CA TYR A 42 2.79 -9.64 9.36
C TYR A 42 1.88 -9.89 10.57
N GLY A 43 1.27 -11.08 10.61
CA GLY A 43 0.72 -11.62 11.85
C GLY A 43 1.81 -11.63 12.93
N ASN A 44 1.40 -11.52 14.19
CA ASN A 44 2.31 -11.56 15.33
C ASN A 44 3.29 -12.74 15.18
N PRO A 45 4.61 -12.54 15.01
CA PRO A 45 5.57 -13.64 14.91
C PRO A 45 5.74 -14.38 16.26
N PHE A 46 5.06 -13.93 17.31
CA PHE A 46 5.07 -14.51 18.66
C PHE A 46 3.80 -15.34 18.98
N ILE A 47 3.01 -15.72 17.99
CA ILE A 47 1.94 -16.74 18.11
C ILE A 47 2.29 -17.94 17.23
#